data_AF-A0A9Q1BDJ2-F1
#
_entry.id   AF-A0A9Q1BDJ2-F1
#
_cell.length_a   1.000
_cell.length_b   1.000
_cell.length_c   1.000
_cell.angle_alpha   90.00
_cell.angle_beta   90.00
_cell.angle_gamma   90.00
#
_symmetry.space_group_name_H-M   'P 1'
#
loop_
_entity.id
_entity.type
_entity.pdbx_description
1 polymer ?
#
loop_
_entity_poly.entity_id
_entity_poly.type
_entity_poly.pdbx_seq_one_letter_code
_entity_poly.pdbx_strand_id
1 'polypeptide(L)'
;MKGCLEGWHLEVPREANNHQGAAQFCRSNNGSGHWQCAPGWRQLPVDPFCVRSSSPSKPADRMSTIRQPEYAPVSDDRKLLFIHVPKAGGTSIETSFLFEEQREKLGGHYLGGHHKITEFDQVFFENYHKFGIVRHPCSRLISVWGYYSEGLGNTEDKKWVDGFMDNVTHSSFVAFVERTLYPVGPVHIDEQAHLQTQVEMIFYENGQFGLDQSVTDI
;
A
#
# COMPACT_ATOMS: atom_id res chain seq x y z
N MET A 1 -14.69 16.42 2.59
CA MET A 1 -14.69 16.33 1.11
C MET A 1 -15.81 17.22 0.59
N LYS A 2 -15.62 17.98 -0.49
CA LYS A 2 -16.73 18.72 -1.13
C LYS A 2 -17.49 17.72 -2.02
N GLY A 3 -18.78 17.51 -1.76
CA GLY A 3 -19.64 16.59 -2.51
C GLY A 3 -19.92 17.07 -3.94
N CYS A 4 -20.53 16.20 -4.74
CA CYS A 4 -20.98 16.50 -6.11
C CYS A 4 -21.93 17.71 -6.16
N LEU A 5 -22.09 18.30 -7.35
CA LEU A 5 -23.07 19.36 -7.59
C LEU A 5 -24.50 18.88 -7.28
N GLU A 6 -25.38 19.82 -6.93
CA GLU A 6 -26.81 19.53 -6.73
C GLU A 6 -27.42 18.90 -7.99
N GLY A 7 -28.12 17.77 -7.83
CA GLY A 7 -28.62 16.97 -8.95
C GLY A 7 -27.64 15.92 -9.51
N TRP A 8 -26.50 15.69 -8.83
CA TRP A 8 -25.52 14.66 -9.17
C TRP A 8 -25.23 13.77 -7.96
N HIS A 9 -24.94 12.49 -8.19
CA HIS A 9 -24.51 11.56 -7.15
C HIS A 9 -23.10 11.05 -7.42
N LEU A 10 -22.37 10.75 -6.34
CA LEU A 10 -21.04 10.14 -6.43
C LEU A 10 -21.20 8.66 -6.78
N GLU A 11 -20.53 8.22 -7.83
CA GLU A 11 -20.48 6.82 -8.23
C GLU A 11 -19.04 6.31 -8.15
N VAL A 12 -18.88 5.13 -7.57
CA VAL A 12 -17.63 4.36 -7.59
C VAL A 12 -17.97 3.07 -8.32
N PRO A 13 -17.42 2.82 -9.53
CA PRO A 13 -17.75 1.63 -10.30
C PRO A 13 -17.51 0.36 -9.48
N ARG A 14 -18.57 -0.44 -9.28
CA ARG A 14 -18.48 -1.74 -8.59
C ARG A 14 -17.86 -2.83 -9.46
N GLU A 15 -17.84 -2.65 -10.78
CA GLU A 15 -17.27 -3.58 -11.74
C GLU A 15 -16.24 -2.84 -12.59
N ALA A 16 -15.02 -2.74 -12.09
CA ALA A 16 -13.87 -2.50 -12.94
C ALA A 16 -13.65 -3.77 -13.78
N ASN A 17 -14.17 -3.81 -15.00
CA ASN A 17 -13.76 -4.81 -15.98
C ASN A 17 -12.23 -4.73 -16.14
N ASN A 18 -11.56 -5.69 -15.50
CA ASN A 18 -10.14 -6.08 -15.46
C ASN A 18 -8.99 -5.06 -15.56
N HIS A 19 -9.14 -3.79 -15.93
CA HIS A 19 -7.99 -2.89 -16.13
C HIS A 19 -8.25 -1.44 -15.71
N GLN A 20 -9.28 -1.19 -14.91
CA GLN A 20 -9.77 0.16 -14.65
C GLN A 20 -9.76 0.51 -13.15
N GLY A 21 -8.73 1.23 -12.68
CA GLY A 21 -8.59 1.72 -11.31
C GLY A 21 -9.81 2.53 -10.79
N ALA A 22 -9.93 2.61 -9.47
CA ALA A 22 -11.05 3.25 -8.78
C ALA A 22 -11.09 4.77 -9.06
N ALA A 23 -11.93 5.19 -10.00
CA ALA A 23 -12.23 6.59 -10.26
C ALA A 23 -13.42 7.06 -9.39
N GLN A 24 -13.32 8.25 -8.82
CA GLN A 24 -14.45 8.95 -8.19
C GLN A 24 -15.02 9.96 -9.19
N PHE A 25 -16.20 9.68 -9.73
CA PHE A 25 -16.91 10.58 -10.62
C PHE A 25 -18.35 10.83 -10.15
N CYS A 26 -18.86 12.02 -10.47
CA CYS A 26 -20.23 12.40 -10.26
C CYS A 26 -21.04 12.07 -11.52
N ARG A 27 -22.18 11.38 -11.37
CA ARG A 27 -23.12 11.13 -12.47
C ARG A 27 -24.40 11.95 -12.28
N SER A 28 -24.93 12.45 -13.40
CA SER A 28 -26.14 13.26 -13.44
C SER A 28 -27.38 12.41 -13.13
N ASN A 29 -28.26 12.91 -12.26
CA ASN A 29 -29.52 12.22 -11.88
C ASN A 29 -30.57 12.25 -13.01
N ASN A 30 -30.30 12.96 -14.10
CA ASN A 30 -31.25 13.33 -15.14
C ASN A 30 -31.44 12.21 -16.20
N GLY A 31 -30.81 11.05 -16.01
CA GLY A 31 -30.84 9.93 -16.96
C GLY A 31 -30.05 10.15 -18.25
N SER A 32 -29.28 11.24 -18.36
CA SER A 32 -28.54 11.63 -19.57
C SER A 32 -27.23 10.85 -19.79
N GLY A 33 -26.82 10.01 -18.83
CA GLY A 33 -25.52 9.32 -18.85
C GLY A 33 -24.30 10.21 -18.67
N HIS A 34 -24.50 11.53 -18.50
CA HIS A 34 -23.40 12.47 -18.26
C HIS A 34 -22.72 12.19 -16.94
N TRP A 35 -21.39 12.17 -16.98
CA TRP A 35 -20.54 12.05 -15.82
C TRP A 35 -19.47 13.16 -15.86
N GLN A 36 -18.96 13.52 -14.69
CA GLN A 36 -17.83 14.44 -14.55
C GLN A 36 -17.00 14.04 -13.34
N CYS A 37 -15.73 14.42 -13.33
CA CYS A 37 -14.90 14.18 -12.16
C CYS A 37 -15.39 14.95 -10.93
N ALA A 38 -15.22 14.34 -9.75
CA ALA A 38 -15.54 15.01 -8.49
C ALA A 38 -14.75 16.33 -8.33
N PRO A 39 -15.24 17.32 -7.57
CA PRO A 39 -14.52 18.58 -7.39
C PRO A 39 -13.07 18.38 -6.94
N GLY A 40 -12.13 19.00 -7.67
CA GLY A 40 -10.69 18.80 -7.44
C GLY A 40 -10.08 17.62 -8.22
N TRP A 41 -10.81 17.08 -9.20
CA TRP A 41 -10.33 16.03 -10.10
C TRP A 41 -10.51 16.43 -11.57
N ARG A 42 -9.61 15.94 -12.42
CA ARG A 42 -9.49 16.14 -13.87
C ARG A 42 -9.82 14.84 -14.60
N GLN A 43 -10.58 14.93 -15.69
CA GLN A 43 -10.89 13.79 -16.56
C GLN A 43 -9.63 13.32 -17.32
N LEU A 44 -9.44 12.00 -17.37
CA LEU A 44 -8.44 11.35 -18.23
C LEU A 44 -9.06 11.01 -19.60
N PRO A 45 -8.24 10.74 -20.65
CA PRO A 45 -8.73 10.40 -21.99
C PRO A 45 -9.46 9.06 -22.07
N VAL A 46 -9.44 8.28 -21.00
CA VAL A 46 -10.13 7.00 -20.88
C VAL A 46 -11.35 7.24 -19.99
N ASP A 47 -12.53 6.88 -20.48
CA ASP A 47 -13.77 6.98 -19.70
C ASP A 47 -13.99 5.69 -18.87
N PRO A 48 -14.51 5.77 -17.63
CA PRO A 48 -14.73 6.95 -16.80
C PRO A 48 -13.61 7.10 -15.74
N PHE A 49 -12.54 7.84 -16.06
CA PHE A 49 -11.43 8.02 -15.13
C PHE A 49 -11.09 9.46 -14.81
N CYS A 50 -10.74 9.66 -13.54
CA CYS A 50 -10.40 10.94 -12.96
C CYS A 50 -9.05 10.87 -12.25
N VAL A 51 -8.27 11.94 -12.34
CA VAL A 51 -7.04 12.16 -11.56
C VAL A 51 -7.20 13.41 -10.71
N ARG A 52 -6.71 13.41 -9.47
CA ARG A 52 -6.82 14.61 -8.61
C ARG A 52 -6.03 15.75 -9.26
N SER A 53 -6.65 16.91 -9.39
CA SER A 53 -5.98 18.15 -9.77
C SER A 53 -5.04 18.52 -8.63
N SER A 54 -3.77 18.13 -8.69
CA SER A 54 -2.77 18.69 -7.81
C SER A 54 -2.68 20.20 -8.04
N SER A 55 -2.43 20.95 -6.97
CA SER A 55 -2.06 22.37 -7.01
C SER A 55 -1.06 22.63 -8.14
N PRO A 56 -1.10 23.81 -8.80
CA PRO A 56 -0.28 24.06 -9.97
C PRO A 56 1.17 23.72 -9.68
N SER A 57 1.68 22.71 -10.39
CA SER A 57 3.10 22.38 -10.39
C SER A 57 3.86 23.66 -10.72
N LYS A 58 4.74 24.07 -9.80
CA LYS A 58 5.75 25.09 -10.10
C LYS A 58 6.48 24.68 -11.39
N PRO A 59 6.99 25.65 -12.17
CA PRO A 59 7.62 25.38 -13.45
C PRO A 59 8.69 24.31 -13.29
N ALA A 60 8.76 23.42 -14.28
CA ALA A 60 9.80 22.43 -14.44
C ALA A 60 11.16 23.12 -14.48
N ASP A 61 11.79 23.29 -13.32
CA ASP A 61 13.17 23.69 -13.23
C ASP A 61 13.80 23.06 -11.98
N ARG A 62 14.89 22.32 -12.22
CA ARG A 62 15.51 21.30 -11.37
C ARG A 62 14.76 19.97 -11.29
N MET A 63 15.12 19.09 -12.22
CA MET A 63 15.06 17.64 -12.08
C MET A 63 15.96 17.19 -10.91
N SER A 64 15.59 17.54 -9.67
CA SER A 64 16.05 16.78 -8.51
C SER A 64 15.42 15.41 -8.68
N THR A 65 16.25 14.39 -8.81
CA THR A 65 15.82 12.99 -8.91
C THR A 65 14.89 12.71 -7.73
N ILE A 66 13.58 12.69 -7.98
CA ILE A 66 12.59 12.27 -7.01
C ILE A 66 12.90 10.80 -6.75
N ARG A 67 13.59 10.51 -5.64
CA ARG A 67 14.02 9.16 -5.29
C ARG A 67 12.89 8.48 -4.55
N GLN A 68 12.30 7.47 -5.18
CA GLN A 68 11.46 6.51 -4.47
C GLN A 68 12.33 5.46 -3.81
N PRO A 69 11.85 4.82 -2.72
CA PRO A 69 12.49 3.63 -2.22
C PRO A 69 12.65 2.59 -3.32
N GLU A 70 13.81 1.92 -3.36
CA GLU A 70 14.09 0.90 -4.35
C GLU A 70 13.08 -0.26 -4.20
N TYR A 71 12.65 -0.85 -5.33
CA TYR A 71 11.65 -1.93 -5.37
C TYR A 71 10.22 -1.57 -4.93
N ALA A 72 9.93 -0.31 -4.56
CA ALA A 72 8.59 0.11 -4.16
C ALA A 72 7.53 -0.26 -5.23
N PRO A 73 6.37 -0.82 -4.83
CA PRO A 73 5.29 -1.17 -5.76
C PRO A 73 4.58 0.09 -6.30
N VAL A 74 5.09 0.61 -7.42
CA VAL A 74 4.60 1.82 -8.09
C VAL A 74 4.10 1.47 -9.49
N SER A 75 2.98 2.07 -9.93
CA SER A 75 2.58 2.08 -11.33
C SER A 75 2.47 3.53 -11.79
N ASP A 76 3.36 3.94 -12.69
CA ASP A 76 3.40 5.32 -13.18
C ASP A 76 2.24 5.59 -14.15
N ASP A 77 1.89 4.58 -14.95
CA ASP A 77 0.79 4.62 -15.91
C ASP A 77 -0.56 4.83 -15.22
N ARG A 78 -0.76 4.16 -14.08
CA ARG A 78 -2.02 4.21 -13.31
C ARG A 78 -1.98 5.22 -12.17
N LYS A 79 -0.83 5.84 -11.93
CA LYS A 79 -0.55 6.65 -10.73
C LYS A 79 -0.94 5.90 -9.46
N LEU A 80 -0.52 4.65 -9.32
CA LEU A 80 -0.79 3.83 -8.13
C LEU A 80 0.48 3.61 -7.31
N LEU A 81 0.33 3.64 -6.00
CA LEU A 81 1.32 3.26 -5.02
C LEU A 81 0.70 2.24 -4.06
N PHE A 82 1.27 1.04 -3.99
CA PHE A 82 0.85 0.04 -3.01
C PHE A 82 1.82 0.01 -1.83
N ILE A 83 1.30 0.30 -0.63
CA ILE A 83 2.04 0.22 0.62
C ILE A 83 1.98 -1.23 1.13
N HIS A 84 3.07 -1.95 0.94
CA HIS A 84 3.16 -3.36 1.31
C HIS A 84 3.36 -3.52 2.83
N VAL A 85 2.27 -3.81 3.53
CA VAL A 85 2.32 -4.26 4.92
C VAL A 85 2.73 -5.75 4.98
N PRO A 86 3.85 -6.11 5.64
CA PRO A 86 4.34 -7.48 5.65
C PRO A 86 3.29 -8.47 6.13
N LYS A 87 3.21 -9.63 5.46
CA LYS A 87 2.34 -10.77 5.81
C LYS A 87 0.82 -10.49 5.75
N ALA A 88 0.43 -9.45 5.00
CA ALA A 88 -0.96 -9.13 4.70
C ALA A 88 -1.42 -9.61 3.31
N GLY A 89 -0.61 -10.41 2.60
CA GLY A 89 -0.90 -10.89 1.25
C GLY A 89 -0.40 -9.97 0.13
N GLY A 90 0.51 -9.05 0.44
CA GLY A 90 1.03 -8.06 -0.51
C GLY A 90 1.69 -8.67 -1.75
N THR A 91 2.36 -9.81 -1.62
CA THR A 91 2.99 -10.51 -2.75
C THR A 91 2.01 -10.76 -3.90
N SER A 92 0.76 -11.14 -3.63
CA SER A 92 -0.24 -11.36 -4.69
C SER A 92 -0.59 -10.07 -5.45
N ILE A 93 -0.56 -8.92 -4.76
CA ILE A 93 -0.77 -7.60 -5.37
C ILE A 93 0.46 -7.20 -6.18
N GLU A 94 1.66 -7.37 -5.62
CA GLU A 94 2.94 -7.05 -6.25
C GLU A 94 3.19 -7.84 -7.53
N THR A 95 2.71 -9.08 -7.62
CA THR A 95 2.82 -9.93 -8.82
C THR A 95 1.68 -9.73 -9.82
N SER A 96 0.69 -8.90 -9.50
CA SER A 96 -0.45 -8.65 -10.40
C SER A 96 -0.06 -7.78 -11.60
N PHE A 97 -0.97 -7.68 -12.57
CA PHE A 97 -0.82 -6.79 -13.74
C PHE A 97 -0.77 -5.31 -13.36
N LEU A 98 -1.15 -4.93 -12.12
CA LEU A 98 -1.12 -3.54 -11.66
C LEU A 98 0.30 -2.97 -11.63
N PHE A 99 1.31 -3.81 -11.40
CA PHE A 99 2.70 -3.39 -11.21
C PHE A 99 3.68 -4.05 -12.20
N GLU A 100 3.16 -4.54 -13.32
CA GLU A 100 3.98 -5.17 -14.37
C GLU A 100 5.02 -4.21 -14.95
N GLU A 101 4.61 -2.98 -15.26
CA GLU A 101 5.47 -1.89 -15.74
C GLU A 101 6.72 -1.71 -14.84
N GLN A 102 6.53 -1.71 -13.52
CA GLN A 102 7.62 -1.51 -12.58
C GLN A 102 8.52 -2.73 -12.46
N ARG A 103 7.96 -3.95 -12.54
CA ARG A 103 8.78 -5.16 -12.62
C ARG A 103 9.65 -5.15 -13.87
N GLU A 104 9.09 -4.79 -15.02
CA GLU A 104 9.82 -4.68 -16.28
C GLU A 104 10.95 -3.65 -16.20
N LYS A 105 10.67 -2.46 -15.66
CA LYS A 105 11.69 -1.41 -15.41
C LYS A 105 12.84 -1.91 -14.53
N LEU A 106 12.53 -2.76 -13.56
CA LEU A 106 13.51 -3.39 -12.68
C LEU A 106 14.02 -4.73 -13.24
N GLY A 107 13.92 -5.00 -14.54
CA GLY A 107 14.50 -6.21 -15.15
C GLY A 107 13.92 -7.52 -14.63
N GLY A 108 12.67 -7.51 -14.19
CA GLY A 108 11.98 -8.67 -13.60
C GLY A 108 12.30 -8.90 -12.13
N HIS A 109 12.99 -7.98 -11.44
CA HIS A 109 13.18 -8.07 -10.00
C HIS A 109 11.86 -8.08 -9.23
N TYR A 110 11.91 -8.70 -8.05
CA TYR A 110 10.81 -8.68 -7.09
C TYR A 110 10.48 -7.22 -6.72
N LEU A 111 9.20 -6.87 -6.77
CA LEU A 111 8.73 -5.64 -6.14
C LEU A 111 8.45 -5.92 -4.69
N GLY A 112 8.77 -4.95 -3.87
CA GLY A 112 8.51 -5.02 -2.45
C GLY A 112 9.49 -4.13 -1.72
N GLY A 113 9.49 -4.31 -0.42
CA GLY A 113 10.05 -3.32 0.49
C GLY A 113 8.96 -2.90 1.46
N HIS A 114 9.21 -3.13 2.74
CA HIS A 114 8.30 -2.79 3.81
C HIS A 114 8.48 -1.31 4.16
N HIS A 115 8.29 -0.45 3.15
CA HIS A 115 8.47 0.99 3.28
C HIS A 115 7.29 1.64 3.99
N LYS A 116 7.59 2.40 5.04
CA LYS A 116 6.64 3.29 5.70
C LYS A 116 6.30 4.45 4.76
N ILE A 117 5.08 4.99 4.86
CA ILE A 117 4.68 6.17 4.07
C ILE A 117 5.62 7.37 4.23
N THR A 118 6.34 7.46 5.36
CA THR A 118 7.30 8.52 5.66
C THR A 118 8.64 8.38 4.91
N GLU A 119 8.90 7.23 4.29
CA GLU A 119 10.11 6.99 3.48
C GLU A 119 9.96 7.51 2.04
N PHE A 120 8.75 7.84 1.61
CA PHE A 120 8.47 8.32 0.27
C PHE A 120 8.69 9.83 0.18
N ASP A 121 9.21 10.30 -0.96
CA ASP A 121 9.21 11.72 -1.27
C ASP A 121 7.77 12.26 -1.24
N GLN A 122 7.55 13.36 -0.52
CA GLN A 122 6.21 13.87 -0.26
C GLN A 122 5.51 14.34 -1.56
N VAL A 123 6.24 14.99 -2.46
CA VAL A 123 5.68 15.48 -3.73
C VAL A 123 5.25 14.30 -4.59
N PHE A 124 6.05 13.25 -4.64
CA PHE A 124 5.65 12.00 -5.29
C PHE A 124 4.43 11.38 -4.62
N PHE A 125 4.48 11.17 -3.30
CA PHE A 125 3.45 10.47 -2.56
C PHE A 125 2.07 11.13 -2.73
N GLU A 126 2.01 12.45 -2.79
CA GLU A 126 0.79 13.22 -3.02
C GLU A 126 0.22 13.11 -4.45
N ASN A 127 1.04 12.76 -5.44
CA ASN A 127 0.66 12.66 -6.85
C ASN A 127 0.19 11.26 -7.26
N TYR A 128 0.19 10.28 -6.35
CA TYR A 128 -0.22 8.90 -6.60
C TYR A 128 -1.44 8.53 -5.75
N HIS A 129 -2.27 7.63 -6.25
CA HIS A 129 -3.30 6.94 -5.50
C HIS A 129 -2.66 5.86 -4.64
N LYS A 130 -2.87 5.93 -3.32
CA LYS A 130 -2.18 5.08 -2.35
C LYS A 130 -3.16 4.13 -1.70
N PHE A 131 -2.86 2.85 -1.75
CA PHE A 131 -3.65 1.82 -1.07
C PHE A 131 -2.75 0.80 -0.40
N GLY A 132 -3.33 0.03 0.50
CA GLY A 132 -2.63 -0.99 1.27
C GLY A 132 -3.62 -2.04 1.75
N ILE A 133 -3.12 -3.23 2.03
CA ILE A 133 -3.91 -4.30 2.63
C ILE A 133 -3.36 -4.51 4.03
N VAL A 134 -4.23 -4.45 5.02
CA VAL A 134 -3.91 -4.79 6.40
C VAL A 134 -4.54 -6.12 6.77
N ARG A 135 -3.99 -6.77 7.80
CA ARG A 135 -4.49 -8.04 8.32
C ARG A 135 -4.77 -7.92 9.81
N HIS A 136 -5.70 -8.71 10.32
CA HIS A 136 -5.91 -8.81 11.77
C HIS A 136 -4.56 -9.07 12.49
N PRO A 137 -4.19 -8.29 13.53
CA PRO A 137 -2.84 -8.33 14.11
C PRO A 137 -2.39 -9.72 14.53
N CYS A 138 -3.24 -10.49 15.22
CA CYS A 138 -2.90 -11.85 15.65
C CYS A 138 -2.67 -12.81 14.46
N SER A 139 -3.49 -12.70 13.42
CA SER A 139 -3.36 -13.55 12.22
C SER A 139 -2.10 -13.20 11.42
N ARG A 140 -1.70 -11.92 11.42
CA ARG A 140 -0.43 -11.47 10.85
C ARG A 140 0.75 -12.06 11.62
N LEU A 141 0.72 -12.00 12.95
CA LEU A 141 1.79 -12.55 13.80
C LEU A 141 1.97 -14.06 13.62
N ILE A 142 0.86 -14.82 13.57
CA ILE A 142 0.90 -16.26 13.25
C ILE A 142 1.54 -16.50 11.87
N SER A 143 1.24 -15.64 10.89
CA SER A 143 1.83 -15.73 9.55
C SER A 143 3.32 -15.41 9.51
N VAL A 144 3.81 -14.51 10.38
CA VAL A 144 5.26 -14.25 10.55
C VAL A 144 5.93 -15.49 11.15
N TRP A 145 5.37 -16.03 12.22
CA TRP A 145 5.89 -17.25 12.84
C TRP A 145 5.96 -18.43 11.86
N GLY A 146 4.89 -18.70 11.11
CA GLY A 146 4.87 -19.77 10.11
C GLY A 146 5.92 -19.57 9.02
N TYR A 147 6.08 -18.33 8.56
CA TYR A 147 7.10 -17.97 7.56
C TYR A 147 8.52 -18.32 8.04
N TYR A 148 8.86 -17.95 9.27
CA TYR A 148 10.17 -18.28 9.83
C TYR A 148 10.33 -19.75 10.19
N SER A 149 9.27 -20.37 10.69
CA SER A 149 9.29 -21.79 11.10
C SER A 149 9.50 -22.73 9.92
N GLU A 150 9.02 -22.34 8.73
CA GLU A 150 9.23 -23.03 7.45
C GLU A 150 10.59 -22.70 6.80
N GLY A 151 11.42 -21.86 7.42
CA GLY A 151 12.73 -21.47 6.88
C GLY A 151 12.66 -20.60 5.64
N LEU A 152 11.53 -19.90 5.43
CA LEU A 152 11.36 -18.94 4.35
C LEU A 152 12.07 -17.63 4.67
N GLY A 153 12.38 -16.86 3.63
CA GLY A 153 13.02 -15.55 3.78
C GLY A 153 14.37 -15.42 3.10
N ASN A 154 14.85 -14.18 3.12
CA ASN A 154 16.16 -13.83 2.58
C ASN A 154 17.28 -14.18 3.58
N THR A 155 18.52 -13.82 3.24
CA THR A 155 19.68 -14.10 4.09
C THR A 155 19.60 -13.43 5.47
N GLU A 156 19.04 -12.23 5.56
CA GLU A 156 18.90 -11.50 6.84
C GLU A 156 17.78 -12.11 7.70
N ASP A 157 16.67 -12.54 7.08
CA ASP A 157 15.61 -13.27 7.78
C ASP A 157 16.16 -14.56 8.41
N LYS A 158 16.96 -15.32 7.66
CA LYS A 158 17.57 -16.57 8.16
C LYS A 158 18.54 -16.33 9.32
N LYS A 159 19.40 -15.31 9.21
CA LYS A 159 20.28 -14.92 10.32
C LYS A 159 19.49 -14.52 11.57
N TRP A 160 18.38 -13.81 11.39
CA TRP A 160 17.51 -13.44 12.49
C TRP A 160 16.90 -14.69 13.16
N VAL A 161 16.39 -15.62 12.36
CA VAL A 161 15.84 -16.91 12.86
C VAL A 161 16.90 -17.69 13.63
N ASP A 162 18.10 -17.86 13.07
CA ASP A 162 19.21 -18.57 13.72
C ASP A 162 19.63 -17.92 15.05
N GLY A 163 19.47 -16.61 15.19
CA GLY A 163 19.81 -15.86 16.39
C GLY A 163 18.75 -15.86 17.48
N PHE A 164 17.46 -16.01 17.13
CA PHE A 164 16.34 -15.76 18.03
C PHE A 164 15.32 -16.90 18.14
N MET A 165 15.44 -17.93 17.32
CA MET A 165 14.57 -19.11 17.35
C MET A 165 15.38 -20.39 17.60
N ASP A 166 14.80 -21.28 18.40
CA ASP A 166 15.25 -22.65 18.66
C ASP A 166 14.19 -23.67 18.24
N ASN A 167 14.50 -24.97 18.33
CA ASN A 167 13.60 -26.08 17.97
C ASN A 167 12.19 -25.98 18.61
N VAL A 168 12.09 -25.42 19.83
CA VAL A 168 10.80 -25.30 20.53
C VAL A 168 10.01 -24.13 19.95
N THR A 169 10.65 -22.97 19.74
CA THR A 169 9.98 -21.81 19.13
C THR A 169 9.61 -22.05 17.66
N HIS A 170 10.37 -22.89 16.93
CA HIS A 170 10.04 -23.34 15.58
C HIS A 170 8.78 -24.20 15.54
N SER A 171 8.55 -25.01 16.57
CA SER A 171 7.44 -25.97 16.59
C SER A 171 6.20 -25.47 17.34
N SER A 172 6.29 -24.34 18.05
CA SER A 172 5.21 -23.79 18.86
C SER A 172 5.10 -22.28 18.74
N PHE A 173 3.99 -21.81 18.17
CA PHE A 173 3.65 -20.39 18.12
C PHE A 173 3.61 -19.75 19.51
N VAL A 174 3.08 -20.45 20.51
CA VAL A 174 3.04 -19.94 21.89
C VAL A 174 4.45 -19.73 22.42
N ALA A 175 5.34 -20.71 22.23
CA ALA A 175 6.74 -20.57 22.64
C ALA A 175 7.46 -19.45 21.90
N PHE A 176 7.19 -19.27 20.60
CA PHE A 176 7.71 -18.12 19.84
C PHE A 176 7.28 -16.79 20.49
N VAL A 177 6.00 -16.63 20.82
CA VAL A 177 5.54 -15.39 21.46
C VAL A 177 6.18 -15.21 22.83
N GLU A 178 6.16 -16.23 23.69
CA GLU A 178 6.59 -16.12 25.08
C GLU A 178 8.11 -16.08 25.26
N ARG A 179 8.90 -16.67 24.36
CA ARG A 179 10.36 -16.78 24.53
C ARG A 179 11.13 -15.86 23.60
N THR A 180 10.56 -15.48 22.46
CA THR A 180 11.24 -14.61 21.49
C THR A 180 10.81 -13.15 21.64
N LEU A 181 9.53 -12.86 21.87
CA LEU A 181 9.02 -11.49 21.84
C LEU A 181 8.97 -10.83 23.23
N TYR A 182 9.28 -9.54 23.29
CA TYR A 182 9.13 -8.69 24.48
C TYR A 182 7.67 -8.68 24.98
N PRO A 183 7.40 -8.64 26.31
CA PRO A 183 8.33 -8.38 27.41
C PRO A 183 9.10 -9.58 27.97
N VAL A 184 8.75 -10.80 27.56
CA VAL A 184 9.35 -12.01 28.16
C VAL A 184 10.59 -12.42 27.39
N GLY A 185 10.52 -12.39 26.05
CA GLY A 185 11.66 -12.59 25.17
C GLY A 185 12.45 -11.31 24.89
N PRO A 186 13.60 -11.42 24.21
CA PRO A 186 14.51 -10.30 24.00
C PRO A 186 14.14 -9.39 22.82
N VAL A 187 13.27 -9.83 21.89
CA VAL A 187 13.01 -9.09 20.64
C VAL A 187 11.89 -8.10 20.81
N HIS A 188 12.16 -6.83 20.51
CA HIS A 188 11.11 -5.84 20.31
C HIS A 188 10.55 -5.91 18.89
N ILE A 189 9.23 -5.82 18.74
CA ILE A 189 8.55 -6.05 17.45
C ILE A 189 8.92 -5.01 16.37
N ASP A 190 9.42 -3.84 16.76
CA ASP A 190 9.87 -2.77 15.88
C ASP A 190 11.27 -3.01 15.29
N GLU A 191 12.06 -3.89 15.90
CA GLU A 191 13.43 -4.20 15.47
C GLU A 191 13.48 -5.14 14.26
N GLN A 192 12.37 -5.80 13.94
CA GLN A 192 12.28 -6.73 12.80
C GLN A 192 11.20 -6.28 11.81
N ALA A 193 11.58 -6.07 10.55
CA ALA A 193 10.71 -5.62 9.45
C ALA A 193 9.36 -6.37 9.31
N HIS A 194 9.33 -7.70 9.41
CA HIS A 194 8.12 -8.52 9.37
C HIS A 194 7.28 -8.41 10.64
N LEU A 195 7.85 -8.02 11.78
CA LEU A 195 7.15 -7.84 13.07
C LEU A 195 6.64 -6.41 13.29
N GLN A 196 7.17 -5.42 12.56
CA GLN A 196 6.80 -4.01 12.67
C GLN A 196 5.28 -3.78 12.63
N THR A 197 4.83 -2.75 13.34
CA THR A 197 3.40 -2.45 13.43
C THR A 197 2.85 -2.01 12.07
N GLN A 198 1.63 -2.43 11.76
CA GLN A 198 0.96 -2.01 10.53
C GLN A 198 0.57 -0.52 10.60
N VAL A 199 0.47 0.04 11.80
CA VAL A 199 0.11 1.44 12.04
C VAL A 199 1.21 2.35 11.51
N GLU A 200 2.46 2.10 11.88
CA GLU A 200 3.61 2.89 11.39
C GLU A 200 3.79 2.85 9.88
N MET A 201 3.29 1.79 9.24
CA MET A 201 3.34 1.66 7.79
C MET A 201 2.37 2.62 7.08
N ILE A 202 1.24 2.96 7.69
CA ILE A 202 0.10 3.61 7.01
C ILE A 202 -0.41 4.88 7.68
N PHE A 203 0.14 5.24 8.84
CA PHE A 203 -0.14 6.48 9.56
C PHE A 203 1.11 7.35 9.63
N TYR A 204 0.91 8.65 9.58
CA TYR A 204 1.95 9.62 9.91
C TYR A 204 2.15 9.68 11.43
N GLU A 205 3.29 10.22 11.87
CA GLU A 205 3.62 10.39 13.29
C GLU A 205 2.58 11.21 14.06
N ASN A 206 1.89 12.13 13.38
CA ASN A 206 0.80 12.93 13.95
C ASN A 206 -0.54 12.18 14.08
N GLY A 207 -0.58 10.88 13.76
CA GLY A 207 -1.78 10.04 13.81
C GLY A 207 -2.72 10.18 12.62
N GLN A 208 -2.37 10.97 11.61
CA GLN A 208 -3.17 11.08 10.39
C GLN A 208 -3.01 9.82 9.53
N PHE A 209 -4.11 9.26 9.04
CA PHE A 209 -4.09 8.15 8.09
C PHE A 209 -3.56 8.62 6.72
N GLY A 210 -2.59 7.90 6.18
CA GLY A 210 -1.85 8.30 4.97
C GLY A 210 -2.38 7.73 3.66
N LEU A 211 -3.17 6.66 3.69
CA LEU A 211 -3.69 6.04 2.46
C LEU A 211 -5.00 6.66 2.00
N ASP A 212 -5.37 6.45 0.74
CA ASP A 212 -6.64 6.90 0.21
C ASP A 212 -7.77 6.02 0.72
N GLN A 213 -8.84 6.64 1.22
CA GLN A 213 -10.02 5.94 1.73
C GLN A 213 -11.15 6.03 0.72
N SER A 214 -11.68 4.86 0.32
CA SER A 214 -12.99 4.76 -0.31
C SER A 214 -14.03 4.80 0.82
N VAL A 215 -14.55 5.98 1.11
CA VAL A 215 -15.71 6.11 2.00
C VAL A 215 -16.91 5.69 1.17
N THR A 216 -17.34 4.44 1.34
CA THR A 216 -18.67 4.02 0.89
C THR A 216 -19.57 4.22 2.09
N ASP A 217 -20.49 5.19 1.99
CA ASP A 217 -21.55 5.33 2.97
C ASP A 217 -22.37 4.03 2.95
N ILE A 218 -22.34 3.27 4.06
CA ILE A 218 -23.11 2.05 4.30
C ILE A 218 -24.42 2.41 4.99
#